data_AF-A0A9Q0MUF8-F1
#
_entry.id   AF-A0A9Q0MUF8-F1
#
_cell.length_a   1.000
_cell.length_b   1.000
_cell.length_c   1.000
_cell.angle_alpha   90.00
_cell.angle_beta   90.00
_cell.angle_gamma   90.00
#
_symmetry.space_group_name_H-M   'P 1'
#
loop_
_entity.id
_entity.type
_entity.pdbx_description
1 polymer ?
#
loop_
_entity_poly.entity_id
_entity_poly.type
_entity_poly.pdbx_seq_one_letter_code
_entity_poly.pdbx_strand_id
1 'polypeptide(L)'
;VYGDVQRVKILYNKKDSALIQMAEPHQAYLAMNHLDKLRLWGKSIRVMASKHQAVQLPKEGQPDAGLTRDYAQNPLHRFKKPGSKNYQNIYPPSATLHLSNIPATVTEEEIREAFTKDEFEVKAFKFFP
;
A
#
# COMPACT_ATOMS: atom_id res chain seq x y z
N VAL A 1 -4.53 2.03 5.13
CA VAL A 1 -3.83 2.63 3.97
C VAL A 1 -3.33 4.00 4.40
N TYR A 2 -2.07 4.34 4.12
CA TYR A 2 -1.42 5.51 4.71
C TYR A 2 -1.36 6.74 3.80
N GLY A 3 -1.76 6.60 2.54
CA GLY A 3 -1.81 7.69 1.59
C GLY A 3 -2.00 7.22 0.15
N ASP A 4 -2.03 8.20 -0.75
CA ASP A 4 -2.05 7.99 -2.19
C ASP A 4 -0.61 7.96 -2.72
N VAL A 5 -0.25 6.85 -3.37
CA VAL A 5 1.08 6.66 -3.92
C VAL A 5 1.14 7.30 -5.30
N GLN A 6 2.08 8.21 -5.52
CA GLN A 6 2.30 8.83 -6.83
C GLN A 6 3.22 7.96 -7.68
N ARG A 7 4.33 7.46 -7.12
CA ARG A 7 5.32 6.69 -7.87
C ARG A 7 6.00 5.67 -6.97
N VAL A 8 6.38 4.54 -7.56
CA VAL A 8 7.21 3.51 -6.93
C VAL A 8 8.40 3.25 -7.82
N LYS A 9 9.61 3.19 -7.25
CA LYS A 9 10.84 2.85 -7.95
C LYS A 9 11.66 1.86 -7.14
N ILE A 10 11.80 0.63 -7.62
CA ILE A 10 12.74 -0.35 -7.08
C ILE A 10 14.13 0.00 -7.59
N LEU A 11 15.14 0.02 -6.70
CA LEU A 11 16.49 0.40 -7.11
C LEU A 11 17.16 -0.73 -7.88
N TYR A 12 17.64 -0.45 -9.09
CA TYR A 12 18.26 -1.45 -9.97
C TYR A 12 19.47 -2.15 -9.32
N ASN A 13 20.39 -1.36 -8.74
CA ASN A 13 21.60 -1.87 -8.06
C ASN A 13 21.32 -2.41 -6.65
N LYS A 14 20.10 -2.23 -6.12
CA LYS A 14 19.74 -2.57 -4.75
C LYS A 14 18.26 -3.01 -4.69
N LYS A 15 17.99 -4.20 -5.21
CA LYS A 15 16.61 -4.72 -5.43
C LYS A 15 15.83 -5.00 -4.14
N ASP A 16 16.46 -4.95 -2.98
CA ASP A 16 15.83 -4.99 -1.66
C ASP A 16 15.41 -3.60 -1.15
N SER A 17 15.57 -2.55 -1.97
CA SER A 17 15.24 -1.16 -1.63
C SER A 17 14.37 -0.53 -2.71
N ALA A 18 13.44 0.32 -2.28
CA ALA A 18 12.57 1.08 -3.16
C ALA A 18 12.39 2.52 -2.67
N LEU A 19 12.06 3.42 -3.61
CA LEU A 19 11.58 4.77 -3.34
C LEU A 19 10.08 4.81 -3.61
N ILE A 20 9.33 5.35 -2.65
CA ILE A 20 7.88 5.53 -2.74
C ILE A 20 7.63 7.03 -2.60
N GLN A 21 7.06 7.64 -3.63
CA GLN A 21 6.61 9.03 -3.58
C GLN A 21 5.14 9.05 -3.18
N MET A 22 4.83 9.65 -2.04
CA MET A 22 3.45 9.89 -1.58
C MET A 22 2.91 11.19 -2.17
N ALA A 23 1.58 11.35 -2.19
CA ALA A 23 0.94 12.57 -2.66
C ALA A 23 1.23 13.77 -1.74
N GLU A 24 1.32 13.53 -0.42
CA GLU A 24 1.51 14.57 0.59
C GLU A 24 2.59 14.19 1.62
N PRO A 25 3.30 15.17 2.20
CA PRO A 25 4.29 14.90 3.25
C PRO A 25 3.69 14.19 4.48
N HIS A 26 2.47 14.56 4.88
CA HIS A 26 1.80 13.93 6.02
C HIS A 26 1.56 12.43 5.80
N GLN A 27 1.18 12.04 4.58
CA GLN A 27 1.00 10.64 4.21
C GLN A 27 2.30 9.85 4.27
N ALA A 28 3.42 10.45 3.84
CA ALA A 28 4.74 9.84 3.99
C ALA A 28 5.11 9.65 5.47
N TYR A 29 4.81 10.64 6.31
CA TYR A 29 5.03 10.55 7.75
C TYR A 29 4.22 9.43 8.40
N LEU A 30 2.93 9.32 8.09
CA LEU A 30 2.08 8.23 8.56
C LEU A 30 2.58 6.86 8.11
N ALA A 31 2.98 6.73 6.84
CA ALA A 31 3.54 5.50 6.31
C ALA A 31 4.82 5.10 7.07
N MET A 32 5.74 6.04 7.32
CA MET A 32 6.95 5.78 8.11
C MET A 32 6.61 5.31 9.52
N ASN A 33 5.76 6.03 10.23
CA ASN A 33 5.41 5.73 11.62
C ASN A 33 4.75 4.35 11.80
N HIS A 34 3.93 3.93 10.84
CA HIS A 34 3.17 2.69 10.95
C HIS A 34 3.86 1.48 10.29
N LEU A 35 4.73 1.69 9.31
CA LEU A 35 5.36 0.61 8.55
C LEU A 35 6.82 0.32 8.93
N ASP A 36 7.54 1.27 9.54
CA ASP A 36 8.93 1.02 9.94
C ASP A 36 9.02 -0.16 10.92
N LYS A 37 10.00 -1.04 10.69
CA LYS A 37 10.31 -2.25 11.47
C LYS A 37 9.26 -3.37 11.42
N LEU A 38 8.18 -3.22 10.64
CA LEU A 38 7.25 -4.33 10.41
C LEU A 38 7.94 -5.51 9.74
N ARG A 39 7.44 -6.71 10.00
CA ARG A 39 7.89 -7.92 9.33
C ARG A 39 7.01 -8.18 8.11
N LEU A 40 7.63 -8.20 6.93
CA LEU A 40 6.99 -8.54 5.66
C LEU A 40 7.78 -9.69 5.01
N TRP A 41 7.09 -10.78 4.69
CA TRP A 41 7.68 -12.00 4.10
C TRP A 41 8.94 -12.48 4.86
N GLY A 42 8.83 -12.53 6.20
CA GLY A 42 9.91 -12.97 7.07
C GLY A 42 11.02 -11.94 7.31
N LYS A 43 11.04 -10.79 6.63
CA LYS A 43 12.07 -9.75 6.76
C LYS A 43 11.52 -8.50 7.44
N SER A 44 12.31 -7.89 8.32
CA SER A 44 11.99 -6.56 8.85
C SER A 44 12.25 -5.50 7.79
N ILE A 45 11.25 -4.68 7.48
CA ILE A 45 11.39 -3.56 6.57
C ILE A 45 11.86 -2.33 7.33
N ARG A 46 12.66 -1.49 6.68
CA ARG A 46 13.06 -0.18 7.19
C ARG A 46 12.46 0.89 6.31
N VAL A 47 11.69 1.80 6.90
CA VAL A 47 11.01 2.88 6.20
C VAL A 47 11.53 4.21 6.75
N MET A 48 12.12 5.02 5.88
CA MET A 48 12.76 6.28 6.27
C MET A 48 12.57 7.35 5.20
N ALA A 49 12.70 8.62 5.61
CA ALA A 49 12.62 9.75 4.70
C ALA A 49 13.74 9.66 3.65
N SER A 50 13.36 9.87 2.39
CA SER A 50 14.31 9.91 1.29
C SER A 50 14.98 11.29 1.22
N LYS A 51 16.25 11.32 0.79
CA LYS A 51 16.94 12.56 0.39
C LYS A 51 16.45 13.10 -0.95
N HIS A 52 15.71 12.30 -1.71
CA HIS A 52 15.17 12.68 -3.02
C HIS A 52 13.81 13.32 -2.85
N GLN A 53 13.64 14.53 -3.37
CA GLN A 53 12.36 15.26 -3.32
C GLN A 53 11.27 14.59 -4.17
N ALA A 54 11.64 13.92 -5.27
CA ALA A 54 10.73 13.22 -6.16
C ALA A 54 11.36 11.95 -6.73
N VAL A 55 10.52 10.97 -7.06
CA VAL A 55 10.93 9.78 -7.80
C VAL A 55 10.98 10.11 -9.29
N GLN A 56 12.16 9.95 -9.87
CA GLN A 56 12.40 10.19 -11.30
C GLN A 56 11.91 8.99 -12.13
N LEU A 57 11.12 9.30 -13.15
CA LEU A 57 10.72 8.34 -14.17
C LEU A 57 11.90 8.01 -15.09
N PRO A 58 11.89 6.82 -15.72
CA PRO A 58 12.84 6.48 -16.77
C PRO A 58 12.75 7.50 -17.90
N LYS A 59 13.89 7.83 -18.52
CA LYS A 59 13.87 8.61 -19.75
C LYS A 59 13.28 7.77 -20.88
N GLU A 60 12.64 8.43 -21.83
CA GLU A 60 12.14 7.79 -23.04
C GLU A 60 13.28 7.03 -23.73
N GLY A 61 13.05 5.76 -24.06
CA GLY A 61 14.07 4.87 -24.66
C GLY A 61 15.04 4.19 -23.67
N GLN A 62 15.00 4.49 -22.37
CA GLN A 62 15.76 3.70 -21.38
C GLN A 62 14.95 2.51 -20.86
N PRO A 63 15.48 1.28 -20.95
CA PRO A 63 14.85 0.13 -20.31
C PRO A 63 14.98 0.25 -18.79
N ASP A 64 13.86 0.40 -18.09
CA ASP A 64 13.84 0.42 -16.62
C ASP A 64 13.60 -0.96 -15.99
N ALA A 65 13.49 -1.99 -16.84
CA ALA A 65 13.17 -3.38 -16.48
C ALA A 65 11.84 -3.54 -15.71
N GLY A 66 10.90 -2.60 -15.85
CA GLY A 66 9.64 -2.56 -15.12
C GLY A 66 9.76 -2.13 -13.67
N LEU A 67 10.89 -1.51 -13.26
CA LEU A 67 11.18 -1.20 -11.87
C LEU A 67 10.54 0.10 -11.37
N THR A 68 10.06 0.96 -12.27
CA THR A 68 9.37 2.21 -11.95
C THR A 68 7.94 2.17 -12.43
N ARG A 69 7.00 2.55 -11.57
CA ARG A 69 5.59 2.71 -11.94
C ARG A 69 5.07 4.06 -11.48
N ASP A 70 4.31 4.71 -12.37
CA ASP A 70 3.55 5.92 -12.07
C ASP A 70 2.11 5.54 -11.73
N TYR A 71 1.64 6.05 -10.60
CA TYR A 71 0.31 5.83 -10.04
C TYR A 71 -0.46 7.14 -9.82
N ALA A 72 0.06 8.30 -10.27
CA ALA A 72 -0.57 9.61 -10.04
C ALA A 72 -2.06 9.64 -10.45
N GLN A 73 -2.40 8.96 -11.54
CA GLN A 73 -3.75 8.88 -12.09
C GLN A 73 -4.54 7.63 -11.67
N ASN A 74 -4.04 6.85 -10.72
CA ASN A 74 -4.73 5.62 -10.29
C ASN A 74 -6.13 5.95 -9.73
N PRO A 75 -7.20 5.30 -10.25
CA PRO A 75 -8.56 5.52 -9.78
C PRO A 75 -8.83 4.96 -8.38
N LEU A 76 -7.97 4.06 -7.88
CA LEU A 76 -8.09 3.42 -6.56
C LEU A 76 -7.51 4.25 -5.40
N HIS A 77 -7.11 5.48 -5.67
CA HIS A 77 -6.65 6.43 -4.66
C HIS A 77 -7.75 6.75 -3.65
N ARG A 78 -7.42 6.66 -2.36
CA ARG A 78 -8.37 6.75 -1.25
C ARG A 78 -8.44 8.15 -0.64
N PHE A 79 -7.49 9.03 -0.97
CA PHE A 79 -7.36 10.34 -0.33
C PHE A 79 -7.56 11.53 -1.28
N LYS A 80 -7.79 11.30 -2.58
CA LYS A 80 -8.06 12.33 -3.60
C LYS A 80 -9.22 13.29 -3.29
N LYS A 81 -10.25 12.84 -2.58
CA LYS A 81 -11.43 13.66 -2.29
C LYS A 81 -11.19 14.52 -1.04
N PRO A 82 -11.24 15.87 -1.12
CA PRO A 82 -11.20 16.73 0.06
C PRO A 82 -12.30 16.35 1.05
N GLY A 83 -11.98 16.33 2.35
CA GLY A 83 -12.93 15.91 3.38
C GLY A 83 -13.25 14.41 3.39
N SER A 84 -12.47 13.58 2.67
CA SER A 84 -12.64 12.13 2.71
C SER A 84 -12.57 11.61 4.14
N LYS A 85 -13.58 10.84 4.55
CA LYS A 85 -13.60 10.13 5.84
C LYS A 85 -12.41 9.18 6.00
N ASN A 86 -11.72 8.83 4.92
CA ASN A 86 -10.52 7.98 4.98
C ASN A 86 -9.39 8.61 5.81
N TYR A 87 -9.29 9.94 5.86
CA TYR A 87 -8.33 10.62 6.74
C TYR A 87 -8.60 10.39 8.24
N GLN A 88 -9.85 10.10 8.60
CA GLN A 88 -10.24 9.78 9.99
C GLN A 88 -10.08 8.28 10.31
N ASN A 89 -9.88 7.43 9.30
CA ASN A 89 -9.84 5.97 9.41
C ASN A 89 -8.44 5.40 9.09
N ILE A 90 -7.39 6.05 9.61
CA ILE A 90 -6.01 5.60 9.48
C ILE A 90 -5.57 4.95 10.81
N TYR A 91 -5.24 3.67 10.75
CA TYR A 91 -4.89 2.88 11.93
C TYR A 91 -3.54 2.16 11.74
N PRO A 92 -2.85 1.80 12.84
CA PRO A 92 -1.73 0.86 12.80
C PRO A 92 -2.13 -0.46 12.14
N PRO A 93 -1.16 -1.22 11.58
CA PRO A 93 -1.41 -2.57 11.10
C PRO A 93 -1.98 -3.44 12.22
N SER A 94 -2.97 -4.27 11.88
CA SER A 94 -3.68 -5.14 12.82
C SER A 94 -3.99 -6.47 12.15
N ALA A 95 -4.17 -7.51 12.97
CA ALA A 95 -4.66 -8.82 12.51
C ALA A 95 -6.15 -8.78 12.12
N THR A 96 -6.89 -7.75 12.54
CA THR A 96 -8.29 -7.55 12.17
C THR A 96 -8.38 -6.62 10.96
N LEU A 97 -8.94 -7.12 9.86
CA LEU A 97 -9.12 -6.37 8.62
C LEU A 97 -10.58 -5.92 8.46
N HIS A 98 -10.77 -4.65 8.08
CA HIS A 98 -12.06 -4.15 7.65
C HIS A 98 -12.13 -4.18 6.12
N LEU A 99 -12.98 -5.03 5.58
CA LEU A 99 -13.24 -5.15 4.15
C LEU A 99 -14.51 -4.39 3.79
N SER A 100 -14.51 -3.70 2.65
CA SER A 100 -15.65 -2.94 2.15
C SER A 100 -15.74 -3.05 0.63
N ASN A 101 -16.85 -2.58 0.05
CA ASN A 101 -17.13 -2.70 -1.38
C ASN A 101 -17.21 -4.16 -1.84
N ILE A 102 -17.76 -5.03 -0.98
CA ILE A 102 -18.01 -6.45 -1.28
C ILE A 102 -19.36 -6.54 -2.02
N PRO A 103 -19.40 -7.11 -3.24
CA PRO A 103 -20.66 -7.35 -3.94
C PRO A 103 -21.57 -8.30 -3.15
N ALA A 104 -22.89 -8.11 -3.21
CA ALA A 104 -23.86 -8.94 -2.50
C ALA A 104 -23.86 -10.42 -2.95
N THR A 105 -23.28 -10.71 -4.11
CA THR A 105 -23.11 -12.07 -4.64
C THR A 105 -21.95 -12.83 -4.01
N VAL A 106 -21.05 -12.14 -3.29
CA VAL A 106 -19.85 -12.74 -2.70
C VAL A 106 -20.18 -13.29 -1.32
N THR A 107 -19.85 -14.56 -1.12
CA THR A 107 -20.10 -15.32 0.11
C THR A 107 -18.95 -15.21 1.11
N GLU A 108 -19.20 -15.61 2.36
CA GLU A 108 -18.14 -15.70 3.37
C GLU A 108 -17.07 -16.72 2.95
N GLU A 109 -17.50 -17.83 2.36
CA GLU A 109 -16.64 -18.93 1.90
C GLU A 109 -15.66 -18.45 0.83
N GLU A 110 -16.12 -17.70 -0.18
CA GLU A 110 -15.25 -17.14 -1.23
C GLU A 110 -14.22 -16.16 -0.67
N ILE A 111 -14.62 -15.34 0.31
CA ILE A 111 -13.68 -14.41 0.95
C ILE A 111 -12.64 -15.19 1.76
N ARG A 112 -13.07 -16.19 2.55
CA ARG A 112 -12.15 -17.04 3.30
C ARG A 112 -11.17 -17.76 2.39
N GLU A 113 -11.67 -18.32 1.29
CA GLU A 113 -10.85 -18.98 0.27
C GLU A 113 -9.79 -18.04 -0.32
N ALA A 114 -10.15 -16.77 -0.56
CA ALA A 114 -9.19 -15.78 -1.07
C ALA A 114 -8.00 -15.56 -0.12
N PHE A 115 -8.19 -15.67 1.21
CA PHE A 115 -7.08 -15.59 2.17
C PHE A 115 -6.32 -16.92 2.27
N THR A 116 -7.02 -18.04 2.38
CA THR A 116 -6.37 -19.35 2.61
C THR A 116 -5.59 -19.84 1.39
N LYS A 117 -5.98 -19.42 0.17
CA LYS A 117 -5.23 -19.68 -1.06
C LYS A 117 -3.78 -19.18 -1.01
N ASP A 118 -3.55 -18.06 -0.32
CA ASP A 118 -2.23 -17.48 -0.12
C ASP A 118 -1.63 -17.85 1.26
N GLU A 119 -2.08 -18.98 1.83
CA GLU A 119 -1.61 -19.53 3.11
C GLU A 119 -1.89 -18.62 4.33
N PHE A 120 -2.88 -17.73 4.24
CA PHE A 120 -3.32 -16.91 5.37
C PHE A 120 -4.52 -17.53 6.11
N GLU A 121 -4.34 -17.82 7.40
CA GLU A 121 -5.39 -18.37 8.26
C GLU A 121 -6.43 -17.30 8.66
N VAL A 122 -7.72 -17.56 8.41
CA VAL A 122 -8.82 -16.68 8.83
C VAL A 122 -9.41 -17.16 10.17
N LYS A 123 -8.97 -16.52 11.27
CA LYS A 123 -9.39 -16.88 12.64
C LYS A 123 -10.84 -16.54 12.97
N ALA A 124 -11.35 -15.44 12.43
CA ALA A 124 -12.72 -14.99 12.66
C ALA A 124 -13.18 -14.17 11.45
N PHE A 125 -14.48 -14.20 11.21
CA PHE A 125 -15.13 -13.43 10.15
C PHE A 125 -16.48 -12.94 10.65
N LYS A 126 -16.89 -11.75 10.20
CA LYS A 126 -18.19 -11.18 10.53
C LYS A 126 -18.62 -10.22 9.42
N PHE A 127 -19.73 -10.52 8.75
CA PHE A 127 -20.42 -9.51 7.96
C PHE A 127 -21.07 -8.47 8.87
N PHE A 128 -21.03 -7.21 8.45
CA PHE A 128 -21.85 -6.17 9.05
C PHE A 128 -23.27 -6.28 8.49
N PRO A 129 -24.31 -6.07 9.32
CA PRO A 129 -25.69 -6.04 8.87
C PRO A 129 -25.97 -4.88 7.90
#